data_AF-A0A5B0WT89-F1
#
_entry.id   AF-A0A5B0WT89-F1
#
_cell.length_a   1.000
_cell.length_b   1.000
_cell.length_c   1.000
_cell.angle_alpha   90.00
_cell.angle_beta   90.00
_cell.angle_gamma   90.00
#
_symmetry.space_group_name_H-M   'P 1'
#
loop_
_entity.id
_entity.type
_entity.pdbx_description
1 polymer ?
#
loop_
_entity_poly.entity_id
_entity_poly.type
_entity_poly.pdbx_seq_one_letter_code
_entity_poly.pdbx_strand_id
1 'polypeptide(L)'
;MSNETMKKAIAASAAKVIGMAGAIILSTACASNPSSYLAFESCALDSTSNLNAAIAQVESKLKLDQCAGNFELYSSELIAIARKNTAEGNLDLFASYVRRSIDKGHVTGNRGKELFSRYFDDEFYSLKSLPGSLCYNLSSEERKADLKRDLQAELSQKRVGKLEVLGDKEGFRASQAYFEQTMDVLNALDSACSAENRRMAAR
;
A
#
# COMPACT_ATOMS: atom_id res chain seq x y z
N MET A 1 20.13 30.72 -38.69
CA MET A 1 21.19 29.87 -38.13
C MET A 1 20.72 28.44 -38.16
N SER A 2 21.29 27.67 -39.08
CA SER A 2 21.16 26.22 -39.19
C SER A 2 21.77 25.56 -37.93
N ASN A 3 21.17 24.46 -37.47
CA ASN A 3 21.93 23.46 -36.75
C ASN A 3 21.42 22.07 -37.13
N GLU A 4 21.83 21.66 -38.33
CA GLU A 4 22.26 20.28 -38.53
C GLU A 4 23.29 19.92 -37.44
N THR A 5 22.98 18.96 -36.58
CA THR A 5 23.97 17.93 -36.28
C THR A 5 23.30 16.68 -35.75
N MET A 6 23.62 15.55 -36.39
CA MET A 6 23.63 14.21 -35.81
C MET A 6 22.25 13.58 -35.52
N LYS A 7 21.77 12.55 -36.24
CA LYS A 7 22.49 11.44 -36.89
C LYS A 7 21.58 10.79 -37.94
N LYS A 8 22.11 10.75 -39.16
CA LYS A 8 21.75 9.81 -40.22
C LYS A 8 22.23 8.39 -39.87
N ALA A 9 21.75 7.46 -40.70
CA ALA A 9 22.07 6.03 -40.83
C ALA A 9 21.08 5.16 -40.02
N ILE A 10 20.32 4.27 -40.64
CA ILE A 10 20.79 3.26 -41.60
C ILE A 10 19.77 3.06 -42.73
N ALA A 11 20.23 3.25 -43.97
CA ALA A 11 19.65 2.65 -45.16
C ALA A 11 20.75 1.80 -45.80
N ALA A 12 20.48 0.52 -46.04
CA ALA A 12 21.06 -0.25 -47.13
C ALA A 12 20.41 -1.63 -47.19
N SER A 13 19.60 -1.84 -48.22
CA SER A 13 19.13 -3.15 -48.65
C SER A 13 20.15 -3.80 -49.59
N ALA A 14 20.11 -5.14 -49.58
CA ALA A 14 20.52 -6.08 -50.63
C ALA A 14 22.02 -6.41 -50.79
N ALA A 15 22.36 -7.65 -50.42
CA ALA A 15 23.28 -8.49 -51.18
C ALA A 15 22.70 -9.91 -51.25
N LYS A 16 22.73 -10.46 -52.46
CA LYS A 16 22.22 -11.78 -52.86
C LYS A 16 23.44 -12.68 -53.12
N VAL A 17 23.23 -14.01 -53.03
CA VAL A 17 23.94 -15.11 -53.76
C VAL A 17 24.78 -16.09 -52.92
N ILE A 18 24.21 -17.31 -52.79
CA ILE A 18 24.75 -18.70 -52.94
C ILE A 18 25.80 -19.24 -51.94
N GLY A 19 25.49 -20.42 -51.36
CA GLY A 19 26.52 -21.46 -51.10
C GLY A 19 26.38 -22.29 -49.82
N MET A 20 25.82 -23.49 -49.95
CA MET A 20 26.17 -24.78 -49.30
C MET A 20 26.57 -24.87 -47.80
N ALA A 21 25.78 -25.69 -47.08
CA ALA A 21 26.13 -26.64 -46.02
C ALA A 21 26.87 -26.19 -44.74
N GLY A 22 26.21 -26.37 -43.59
CA GLY A 22 26.89 -26.70 -42.33
C GLY A 22 26.37 -25.96 -41.09
N ALA A 23 25.99 -26.73 -40.07
CA ALA A 23 25.73 -26.37 -38.68
C ALA A 23 24.43 -25.60 -38.35
N ILE A 24 23.39 -26.36 -37.97
CA ILE A 24 22.23 -25.86 -37.21
C ILE A 24 22.71 -25.59 -35.78
N ILE A 25 23.06 -24.34 -35.49
CA ILE A 25 23.20 -23.85 -34.12
C ILE A 25 21.79 -23.59 -33.61
N LEU A 26 21.31 -24.46 -32.71
CA LEU A 26 20.10 -24.21 -31.94
C LEU A 26 20.35 -23.02 -31.02
N SER A 27 20.00 -21.82 -31.51
CA SER A 27 19.84 -20.65 -30.65
C SER A 27 18.61 -20.87 -29.79
N THR A 28 18.81 -21.31 -28.54
CA THR A 28 17.83 -21.09 -27.48
C THR A 28 17.72 -19.58 -27.25
N ALA A 29 16.93 -18.92 -28.08
CA ALA A 29 16.43 -17.59 -27.78
C ALA A 29 15.54 -17.72 -26.54
N CYS A 30 15.98 -17.16 -25.42
CA CYS A 30 15.08 -16.89 -24.30
C CYS A 30 14.00 -15.94 -24.81
N ALA A 31 12.86 -16.49 -25.21
CA ALA A 31 11.67 -15.70 -25.48
C ALA A 31 11.24 -15.10 -24.13
N SER A 32 11.55 -13.82 -23.92
CA SER A 32 10.89 -13.03 -22.90
C SER A 32 9.41 -13.07 -23.25
N ASN A 33 8.62 -13.84 -22.49
CA ASN A 33 7.18 -13.97 -22.72
C ASN A 33 6.55 -12.56 -22.70
N PRO A 34 5.98 -12.06 -23.81
CA PRO A 34 5.34 -10.74 -23.82
C PRO A 34 4.11 -10.66 -22.89
N SER A 35 3.63 -11.80 -22.39
CA SER A 35 2.47 -11.90 -21.49
C SER A 35 2.63 -11.16 -20.16
N SER A 36 3.84 -11.05 -19.57
CA SER A 36 3.99 -10.37 -18.27
C SER A 36 3.93 -8.85 -18.38
N TYR A 37 4.43 -8.29 -19.49
CA TYR A 37 4.37 -6.84 -19.74
C TYR A 37 2.95 -6.38 -20.07
N LEU A 38 2.25 -7.15 -20.92
CA LEU A 38 0.85 -6.88 -21.28
C LEU A 38 -0.12 -7.08 -20.11
N ALA A 39 0.15 -8.04 -19.21
CA ALA A 39 -0.63 -8.23 -17.99
C ALA A 39 -0.51 -7.03 -17.04
N PHE A 40 0.70 -6.46 -16.89
CA PHE A 40 0.93 -5.28 -16.07
C PHE A 40 0.21 -4.04 -16.62
N GLU A 41 0.28 -3.80 -17.93
CA GLU A 41 -0.43 -2.69 -18.58
C GLU A 41 -1.96 -2.81 -18.43
N SER A 42 -2.50 -4.04 -18.43
CA SER A 42 -3.93 -4.26 -18.23
C SER A 42 -4.44 -3.85 -16.84
N CYS A 43 -3.57 -3.83 -15.83
CA CYS A 43 -3.92 -3.45 -14.45
C CYS A 43 -3.62 -1.98 -14.13
N ALA A 44 -2.93 -1.25 -15.00
CA ALA A 44 -2.65 0.17 -14.78
C ALA A 44 -3.95 1.00 -14.77
N LEU A 45 -3.99 2.02 -13.91
CA LEU A 45 -5.04 3.05 -13.92
C LEU A 45 -4.71 4.11 -14.97
N ASP A 46 -5.75 4.62 -15.63
CA ASP A 46 -5.63 5.78 -16.49
C ASP A 46 -5.43 7.04 -15.63
N SER A 47 -4.59 7.97 -16.10
CA SER A 47 -4.30 9.20 -15.40
C SER A 47 -5.57 10.03 -15.18
N THR A 48 -5.91 10.31 -13.93
CA THR A 48 -7.03 11.18 -13.55
C THR A 48 -6.74 11.87 -12.22
N SER A 49 -7.21 13.11 -12.07
CA SER A 49 -7.23 13.82 -10.78
C SER A 49 -8.55 13.64 -10.05
N ASN A 50 -9.58 13.09 -10.69
CA ASN A 50 -10.89 12.92 -10.09
C ASN A 50 -10.95 11.60 -9.30
N LEU A 51 -11.08 11.69 -7.98
CA LEU A 51 -11.08 10.52 -7.09
C LEU A 51 -12.23 9.54 -7.39
N ASN A 52 -13.44 10.03 -7.70
CA ASN A 52 -14.57 9.17 -8.05
C ASN A 52 -14.32 8.38 -9.34
N ALA A 53 -13.76 9.04 -10.36
CA ALA A 53 -13.37 8.37 -11.60
C ALA A 53 -12.29 7.32 -11.35
N ALA A 54 -11.30 7.63 -10.51
CA ALA A 54 -10.25 6.69 -10.13
C ALA A 54 -10.81 5.47 -9.37
N ILE A 55 -11.73 5.68 -8.41
CA ILE A 55 -12.41 4.59 -7.69
C ILE A 55 -13.18 3.70 -8.67
N ALA A 56 -13.90 4.29 -9.63
CA ALA A 56 -14.61 3.52 -10.65
C ALA A 56 -13.67 2.67 -11.51
N GLN A 57 -12.49 3.19 -11.86
CA GLN A 57 -11.48 2.42 -12.58
C GLN A 57 -10.94 1.27 -11.72
N VAL A 58 -10.54 1.54 -10.48
CA VAL A 58 -10.05 0.51 -9.54
C VAL A 58 -11.09 -0.61 -9.37
N GLU A 59 -12.36 -0.27 -9.17
CA GLU A 59 -13.43 -1.27 -9.03
C GLU A 59 -13.68 -2.06 -10.31
N SER A 60 -13.39 -1.50 -11.48
CA SER A 60 -13.44 -2.24 -12.75
C SER A 60 -12.25 -3.19 -12.87
N LYS A 61 -11.03 -2.72 -12.54
CA LYS A 61 -9.80 -3.52 -12.61
C LYS A 61 -9.79 -4.67 -11.62
N LEU A 62 -10.27 -4.46 -10.38
CA LEU A 62 -10.33 -5.51 -9.35
C LEU A 62 -11.24 -6.70 -9.71
N LYS A 63 -12.10 -6.57 -10.73
CA LYS A 63 -12.90 -7.69 -11.27
C LYS A 63 -12.12 -8.59 -12.21
N LEU A 64 -10.96 -8.13 -12.69
CA LEU A 64 -10.09 -8.90 -13.55
C LEU A 64 -9.21 -9.80 -12.68
N ASP A 65 -9.25 -11.11 -12.92
CA ASP A 65 -8.51 -12.09 -12.11
C ASP A 65 -7.02 -11.73 -12.00
N GLN A 66 -6.41 -11.24 -13.08
CA GLN A 66 -5.00 -10.85 -13.09
C GLN A 66 -4.68 -9.58 -12.27
N CYS A 67 -5.70 -8.80 -11.89
CA CYS A 67 -5.55 -7.57 -11.11
C CYS A 67 -6.12 -7.67 -9.69
N ALA A 68 -6.79 -8.78 -9.34
CA ALA A 68 -7.47 -8.95 -8.06
C ALA A 68 -6.54 -8.78 -6.84
N GLY A 69 -5.26 -9.15 -6.98
CA GLY A 69 -4.24 -9.00 -5.94
C GLY A 69 -3.70 -7.57 -5.72
N ASN A 70 -4.16 -6.57 -6.48
CA ASN A 70 -3.62 -5.21 -6.43
C ASN A 70 -4.41 -4.24 -5.51
N PHE A 71 -5.26 -4.75 -4.62
CA PHE A 71 -6.11 -3.93 -3.76
C PHE A 71 -5.33 -2.85 -2.98
N GLU A 72 -4.22 -3.22 -2.36
CA GLU A 72 -3.35 -2.31 -1.61
C GLU A 72 -2.68 -1.27 -2.50
N LEU A 73 -2.20 -1.70 -3.67
CA LEU A 73 -1.57 -0.80 -4.65
C LEU A 73 -2.57 0.25 -5.12
N TYR A 74 -3.76 -0.18 -5.53
CA TYR A 74 -4.83 0.72 -5.93
C TYR A 74 -5.26 1.65 -4.80
N SER A 75 -5.38 1.16 -3.58
CA SER A 75 -5.71 1.99 -2.41
C SER A 75 -4.67 3.10 -2.19
N SER A 76 -3.39 2.79 -2.36
CA SER A 76 -2.30 3.77 -2.28
C SER A 76 -2.40 4.82 -3.40
N GLU A 77 -2.75 4.43 -4.62
CA GLU A 77 -2.95 5.36 -5.74
C GLU A 77 -4.17 6.28 -5.50
N LEU A 78 -5.27 5.74 -4.99
CA LEU A 78 -6.45 6.53 -4.61
C LEU A 78 -6.11 7.56 -3.53
N ILE A 79 -5.33 7.18 -2.51
CA ILE A 79 -4.83 8.11 -1.50
C ILE A 79 -3.97 9.20 -2.15
N ALA A 80 -3.06 8.84 -3.07
CA ALA A 80 -2.21 9.80 -3.76
C ALA A 80 -3.02 10.81 -4.61
N ILE A 81 -4.10 10.37 -5.24
CA ILE A 81 -5.04 11.25 -5.97
C ILE A 81 -5.79 12.16 -5.01
N ALA A 82 -6.31 11.61 -3.90
CA ALA A 82 -7.08 12.35 -2.92
C ALA A 82 -6.23 13.43 -2.21
N ARG A 83 -4.94 13.18 -1.98
CA ARG A 83 -3.99 14.17 -1.42
C ARG A 83 -3.84 15.43 -2.28
N LYS A 84 -4.09 15.33 -3.58
CA LYS A 84 -4.06 16.48 -4.50
C LYS A 84 -5.37 17.27 -4.51
N ASN A 85 -6.45 16.68 -3.98
CA ASN A 85 -7.80 17.23 -3.94
C ASN A 85 -8.42 16.98 -2.55
N THR A 86 -7.79 17.54 -1.52
CA THR A 86 -8.20 17.42 -0.12
C THR A 86 -9.64 17.90 0.07
N ALA A 87 -10.49 17.05 0.66
CA ALA A 87 -11.88 17.37 0.93
C ALA A 87 -12.47 16.41 1.99
N GLU A 88 -13.31 16.93 2.88
CA GLU A 88 -13.97 16.13 3.93
C GLU A 88 -14.81 15.00 3.33
N GLY A 89 -15.51 15.28 2.22
CA GLY A 89 -16.31 14.29 1.49
C GLY A 89 -15.52 13.10 0.93
N ASN A 90 -14.18 13.14 0.93
CA ASN A 90 -13.37 11.98 0.57
C ASN A 90 -13.56 10.82 1.56
N LEU A 91 -13.95 11.08 2.81
CA LEU A 91 -14.17 10.04 3.82
C LEU A 91 -15.26 9.05 3.36
N ASP A 92 -16.40 9.55 2.91
CA ASP A 92 -17.51 8.74 2.43
C ASP A 92 -17.12 7.94 1.18
N LEU A 93 -16.28 8.50 0.32
CA LEU A 93 -15.77 7.83 -0.87
C LEU A 93 -14.89 6.63 -0.49
N PHE A 94 -13.93 6.81 0.43
CA PHE A 94 -13.08 5.72 0.91
C PHE A 94 -13.87 4.68 1.70
N ALA A 95 -14.78 5.10 2.58
CA ALA A 95 -15.63 4.18 3.34
C ALA A 95 -16.48 3.31 2.41
N SER A 96 -17.06 3.93 1.37
CA SER A 96 -17.87 3.23 0.38
C SER A 96 -17.04 2.31 -0.51
N TYR A 97 -15.86 2.76 -0.95
CA TYR A 97 -14.90 1.93 -1.71
C TYR A 97 -14.50 0.67 -0.94
N VAL A 98 -14.09 0.82 0.32
CA VAL A 98 -13.70 -0.31 1.17
C VAL A 98 -14.86 -1.28 1.37
N ARG A 99 -16.05 -0.77 1.71
CA ARG A 99 -17.24 -1.60 1.90
C ARG A 99 -17.58 -2.41 0.63
N ARG A 100 -17.64 -1.75 -0.54
CA ARG A 100 -17.91 -2.43 -1.81
C ARG A 100 -16.83 -3.44 -2.16
N SER A 101 -15.57 -3.18 -1.82
CA SER A 101 -14.46 -4.10 -2.07
C SER A 101 -14.57 -5.36 -1.21
N ILE A 102 -15.02 -5.22 0.05
CA ILE A 102 -15.32 -6.36 0.93
C ILE A 102 -16.52 -7.13 0.39
N ASP A 103 -17.63 -6.45 0.07
CA ASP A 103 -18.88 -7.08 -0.37
C ASP A 103 -18.71 -7.89 -1.67
N LYS A 104 -17.85 -7.41 -2.57
CA LYS A 104 -17.52 -8.08 -3.84
C LYS A 104 -16.41 -9.14 -3.70
N GLY A 105 -15.85 -9.31 -2.50
CA GLY A 105 -14.78 -10.29 -2.25
C GLY A 105 -13.41 -9.91 -2.83
N HIS A 106 -13.20 -8.65 -3.21
CA HIS A 106 -11.88 -8.16 -3.69
C HIS A 106 -10.86 -8.08 -2.55
N VAL A 107 -11.32 -7.96 -1.31
CA VAL A 107 -10.49 -7.93 -0.10
C VAL A 107 -11.23 -8.60 1.05
N THR A 108 -10.50 -9.18 1.99
CA THR A 108 -11.12 -9.73 3.21
C THR A 108 -11.64 -8.60 4.10
N GLY A 109 -12.65 -8.90 4.93
CA GLY A 109 -13.21 -7.92 5.87
C GLY A 109 -12.15 -7.35 6.82
N ASN A 110 -11.21 -8.17 7.30
CA ASN A 110 -10.12 -7.71 8.18
C ASN A 110 -9.18 -6.75 7.45
N ARG A 111 -8.83 -7.08 6.21
CA ARG A 111 -7.87 -6.29 5.43
C ARG A 111 -8.46 -4.96 4.95
N GLY A 112 -9.74 -4.93 4.59
CA GLY A 112 -10.45 -3.69 4.30
C GLY A 112 -10.60 -2.79 5.53
N LYS A 113 -10.96 -3.37 6.69
CA LYS A 113 -11.00 -2.63 7.98
C LYS A 113 -9.63 -2.08 8.35
N GLU A 114 -8.58 -2.87 8.21
CA GLU A 114 -7.21 -2.42 8.47
C GLU A 114 -6.85 -1.20 7.62
N LEU A 115 -7.08 -1.27 6.31
CA LEU A 115 -6.81 -0.14 5.41
C LEU A 115 -7.54 1.12 5.87
N PHE A 116 -8.84 1.01 6.14
CA PHE A 116 -9.64 2.16 6.54
C PHE A 116 -9.19 2.74 7.88
N SER A 117 -9.08 1.90 8.91
CA SER A 117 -8.75 2.31 10.28
C SER A 117 -7.37 2.96 10.38
N ARG A 118 -6.37 2.44 9.65
CA ARG A 118 -5.01 2.99 9.67
C ARG A 118 -4.94 4.43 9.16
N TYR A 119 -5.85 4.85 8.29
CA TYR A 119 -5.84 6.21 7.72
C TYR A 119 -6.89 7.14 8.32
N PHE A 120 -8.08 6.63 8.65
CA PHE A 120 -9.26 7.48 8.89
C PHE A 120 -9.86 7.39 10.29
N ASP A 121 -9.65 6.29 11.02
CA ASP A 121 -10.09 6.20 12.42
C ASP A 121 -9.15 7.00 13.34
N ASP A 122 -9.64 7.44 14.50
CA ASP A 122 -8.78 8.04 15.53
C ASP A 122 -7.95 6.98 16.27
N GLU A 123 -8.58 5.86 16.61
CA GLU A 123 -7.97 4.75 17.33
C GLU A 123 -7.04 3.92 16.44
N PHE A 124 -6.05 3.27 17.05
CA PHE A 124 -5.00 2.56 16.32
C PHE A 124 -5.36 1.11 16.05
N TYR A 125 -5.44 0.72 14.78
CA TYR A 125 -5.65 -0.66 14.35
C TYR A 125 -4.52 -1.56 14.84
N SER A 126 -3.28 -1.05 14.90
CA SER A 126 -2.11 -1.79 15.36
C SER A 126 -2.24 -2.24 16.82
N LEU A 127 -3.03 -1.56 17.65
CA LEU A 127 -3.38 -2.02 19.01
C LEU A 127 -4.50 -3.04 18.99
N LYS A 128 -5.56 -2.77 18.22
CA LYS A 128 -6.75 -3.62 18.15
C LYS A 128 -6.47 -5.00 17.56
N SER A 129 -5.44 -5.11 16.73
CA SER A 129 -5.02 -6.34 16.05
C SER A 129 -3.87 -7.06 16.75
N LEU A 130 -3.42 -6.59 17.92
CA LEU A 130 -2.36 -7.23 18.68
C LEU A 130 -2.68 -8.71 18.97
N PRO A 131 -1.75 -9.64 18.72
CA PRO A 131 -1.93 -11.03 19.10
C PRO A 131 -1.68 -11.22 20.60
N GLY A 132 -2.57 -11.95 21.27
CA GLY A 132 -2.41 -12.28 22.69
C GLY A 132 -2.61 -11.09 23.62
N SER A 133 -2.05 -11.17 24.84
CA SER A 133 -2.19 -10.11 25.84
C SER A 133 -1.22 -8.96 25.60
N LEU A 134 -1.51 -7.80 26.19
CA LEU A 134 -0.60 -6.67 26.11
C LEU A 134 0.75 -6.95 26.80
N CYS A 135 0.75 -7.66 27.94
CA CYS A 135 2.00 -8.10 28.58
C CYS A 135 2.83 -9.07 27.71
N TYR A 136 2.19 -9.88 26.85
CA TYR A 136 2.92 -10.72 25.90
C TYR A 136 3.66 -9.88 24.84
N ASN A 137 3.02 -8.81 24.36
CA ASN A 137 3.63 -7.88 23.40
C ASN A 137 4.66 -6.94 24.04
N LEU A 138 4.66 -6.82 25.37
CA LEU A 138 5.65 -6.08 26.15
C LEU A 138 6.72 -6.98 26.80
N SER A 139 6.72 -8.29 26.50
CA SER A 139 7.58 -9.25 27.22
C SER A 139 9.06 -9.19 26.84
N SER A 140 9.40 -8.57 25.71
CA SER A 140 10.77 -8.37 25.24
C SER A 140 10.93 -6.99 24.62
N GLU A 141 12.16 -6.46 24.68
CA GLU A 141 12.47 -5.16 24.07
C GLU A 141 12.21 -5.15 22.56
N GLU A 142 12.41 -6.29 21.87
CA GLU A 142 12.11 -6.43 20.45
C GLU A 142 10.61 -6.24 20.15
N ARG A 143 9.72 -6.99 20.83
CA ARG A 143 8.27 -6.87 20.60
C ARG A 143 7.73 -5.50 20.97
N LYS A 144 8.26 -4.92 22.05
CA LYS A 144 7.95 -3.56 22.47
C LYS A 144 8.39 -2.55 21.41
N ALA A 145 9.59 -2.69 20.86
CA ALA A 145 10.08 -1.84 19.77
C ALA A 145 9.22 -1.98 18.51
N ASP A 146 8.81 -3.20 18.17
CA ASP A 146 7.94 -3.48 17.03
C ASP A 146 6.57 -2.80 17.18
N LEU A 147 5.90 -2.97 18.33
CA LEU A 147 4.64 -2.30 18.62
C LEU A 147 4.76 -0.78 18.51
N LYS A 148 5.83 -0.19 19.08
CA LYS A 148 6.08 1.25 19.00
C LYS A 148 6.26 1.72 17.55
N ARG A 149 6.99 0.95 16.74
CA ARG A 149 7.21 1.25 15.32
C ARG A 149 5.90 1.16 14.53
N ASP A 150 5.07 0.17 14.79
CA ASP A 150 3.79 0.00 14.12
C ASP A 150 2.82 1.15 14.44
N LEU A 151 2.78 1.57 15.71
CA LEU A 151 2.03 2.75 16.14
C LEU A 151 2.52 4.04 15.44
N GLN A 152 3.83 4.24 15.36
CA GLN A 152 4.41 5.42 14.69
C GLN A 152 4.12 5.44 13.18
N ALA A 153 4.22 4.28 12.54
CA ALA A 153 3.87 4.12 11.13
C ALA A 153 2.38 4.41 10.90
N GLU A 154 1.50 3.92 11.77
CA GLU A 154 0.08 4.20 11.70
C GLU A 154 -0.24 5.68 11.97
N LEU A 155 0.43 6.35 12.92
CA LEU A 155 0.25 7.79 13.13
C LEU A 155 0.61 8.59 11.87
N SER A 156 1.63 8.15 11.13
CA SER A 156 2.00 8.74 9.84
C SER A 156 0.93 8.51 8.77
N GLN A 157 0.29 7.34 8.76
CA GLN A 157 -0.85 7.03 7.89
C GLN A 157 -2.07 7.88 8.25
N LYS A 158 -2.40 8.01 9.54
CA LYS A 158 -3.45 8.90 10.03
C LYS A 158 -3.19 10.37 9.66
N ARG A 159 -1.94 10.82 9.67
CA ARG A 159 -1.56 12.15 9.16
C ARG A 159 -1.95 12.31 7.70
N VAL A 160 -1.63 11.33 6.87
CA VAL A 160 -1.99 11.34 5.45
C VAL A 160 -3.51 11.30 5.28
N GLY A 161 -4.22 10.39 5.94
CA GLY A 161 -5.67 10.26 5.81
C GLY A 161 -6.41 11.49 6.32
N LYS A 162 -6.19 11.87 7.58
CA LYS A 162 -6.96 12.95 8.21
C LYS A 162 -6.54 14.33 7.70
N LEU A 163 -5.25 14.67 7.67
CA LEU A 163 -4.84 16.00 7.22
C LEU A 163 -4.81 16.14 5.70
N GLU A 164 -4.14 15.22 5.01
CA GLU A 164 -3.82 15.42 3.60
C GLU A 164 -4.95 14.99 2.66
N VAL A 165 -5.74 13.98 3.06
CA VAL A 165 -6.88 13.50 2.28
C VAL A 165 -8.19 14.19 2.68
N LEU A 166 -8.46 14.35 3.98
CA LEU A 166 -9.72 14.95 4.46
C LEU A 166 -9.63 16.45 4.77
N GLY A 167 -8.45 16.97 5.11
CA GLY A 167 -8.32 18.34 5.64
C GLY A 167 -8.76 18.46 7.10
N ASP A 168 -9.00 17.34 7.77
CA ASP A 168 -9.49 17.23 9.13
C ASP A 168 -8.34 17.39 10.15
N LYS A 169 -8.12 18.64 10.55
CA LYS A 169 -7.12 19.00 11.56
C LYS A 169 -7.48 18.52 12.95
N GLU A 170 -8.77 18.48 13.29
CA GLU A 170 -9.23 18.13 14.63
C GLU A 170 -9.12 16.62 14.85
N GLY A 171 -9.56 15.81 13.90
CA GLY A 171 -9.38 14.36 13.97
C GLY A 171 -7.91 13.97 13.98
N PHE A 172 -7.02 14.65 13.23
CA PHE A 172 -5.59 14.33 13.33
C PHE A 172 -5.03 14.67 14.71
N ARG A 173 -5.42 15.80 15.31
CA ARG A 173 -5.05 16.14 16.69
C ARG A 173 -5.57 15.11 17.68
N ALA A 174 -6.79 14.62 17.51
CA ALA A 174 -7.34 13.54 18.32
C ALA A 174 -6.49 12.26 18.20
N SER A 175 -6.08 11.90 16.98
CA SER A 175 -5.18 10.76 16.74
C SER A 175 -3.80 10.93 17.40
N GLN A 176 -3.25 12.14 17.40
CA GLN A 176 -1.99 12.46 18.09
C GLN A 176 -2.14 12.33 19.61
N ALA A 177 -3.20 12.90 20.18
CA ALA A 177 -3.47 12.79 21.62
C ALA A 177 -3.68 11.32 22.03
N TYR A 178 -4.39 10.53 21.23
CA TYR A 178 -4.56 9.10 21.48
C TYR A 178 -3.22 8.35 21.44
N PHE A 179 -2.35 8.69 20.49
CA PHE A 179 -1.01 8.11 20.41
C PHE A 179 -0.18 8.42 21.66
N GLU A 180 -0.13 9.68 22.09
CA GLU A 180 0.59 10.10 23.30
C GLU A 180 0.09 9.35 24.55
N GLN A 181 -1.23 9.34 24.75
CA GLN A 181 -1.87 8.61 25.86
C GLN A 181 -1.57 7.11 25.81
N THR A 182 -1.63 6.51 24.62
CA THR A 182 -1.27 5.10 24.43
C THR A 182 0.16 4.85 24.84
N MET A 183 1.10 5.69 24.39
CA MET A 183 2.51 5.52 24.70
C MET A 183 2.80 5.62 26.20
N ASP A 184 2.11 6.53 26.91
CA ASP A 184 2.21 6.64 28.36
C ASP A 184 1.68 5.39 29.06
N VAL A 185 0.51 4.89 28.64
CA VAL A 185 -0.07 3.65 29.17
C VAL A 185 0.84 2.45 28.92
N LEU A 186 1.41 2.32 27.71
CA LEU A 186 2.33 1.23 27.38
C LEU A 186 3.59 1.28 28.25
N ASN A 187 4.15 2.47 28.49
CA ASN A 187 5.33 2.62 29.36
C ASN A 187 5.01 2.27 30.83
N ALA A 188 3.82 2.64 31.33
CA ALA A 188 3.38 2.28 32.67
C ALA A 188 3.15 0.76 32.80
N LEU A 189 2.51 0.14 31.80
CA LEU A 189 2.22 -1.29 31.79
C LEU A 189 3.47 -2.16 31.66
N ASP A 190 4.47 -1.71 30.90
CA ASP A 190 5.75 -2.41 30.78
C ASP A 190 6.41 -2.65 32.15
N SER A 191 6.36 -1.63 33.02
CA SER A 191 6.85 -1.72 34.40
C SER A 191 6.07 -2.75 35.22
N ALA A 192 4.73 -2.79 35.04
CA ALA A 192 3.85 -3.72 35.74
C ALA A 192 4.05 -5.17 35.27
N CYS A 193 4.05 -5.41 33.95
CA CYS A 193 4.27 -6.73 33.35
C CYS A 193 5.65 -7.29 33.73
N SER A 194 6.68 -6.45 33.74
CA SER A 194 8.04 -6.83 34.17
C SER A 194 8.13 -7.19 35.66
N ALA A 195 7.33 -6.55 36.52
CA ALA A 195 7.28 -6.88 37.94
C ALA A 195 6.55 -8.21 38.19
N GLU A 196 5.46 -8.47 37.47
CA GLU A 196 4.71 -9.72 37.54
C GLU A 196 5.53 -10.92 37.07
N ASN A 197 6.19 -10.81 35.92
CA ASN A 197 7.06 -11.87 35.38
C ASN A 197 8.18 -12.25 36.35
N ARG A 198 8.80 -11.25 37.01
CA ARG A 198 9.84 -11.51 38.04
C ARG A 198 9.28 -12.20 39.29
N ARG A 199 8.07 -11.86 39.71
CA ARG A 199 7.41 -12.52 40.86
C ARG A 199 7.04 -13.97 40.56
N MET A 200 6.62 -14.26 39.34
CA MET A 200 6.32 -15.64 38.90
C MET A 200 7.60 -16.48 38.79
N ALA A 201 8.70 -15.91 38.27
CA ALA A 201 9.98 -16.62 38.15
C ALA A 201 10.67 -16.91 39.51
N ALA A 202 10.28 -16.21 40.57
CA ALA A 202 10.82 -16.39 41.92
C ALA A 202 10.02 -17.41 42.77
N ARG A 203 8.97 -18.02 42.21
CA ARG A 203 8.17 -19.08 42.83
C ARG A 203 8.49 -20.41 42.18
#